data_AF-A0A318XQ05-F1
#
_entry.id   AF-A0A318XQ05-F1
#
_cell.length_a   1.000
_cell.length_b   1.000
_cell.length_c   1.000
_cell.angle_alpha   90.00
_cell.angle_beta   90.00
_cell.angle_gamma   90.00
#
_symmetry.space_group_name_H-M   'P 1'
#
loop_
_entity.id
_entity.type
_entity.pdbx_description
1 polymer ?
#
loop_
_entity_poly.entity_id
_entity_poly.type
_entity_poly.pdbx_seq_one_letter_code
_entity_poly.pdbx_strand_id
1 'polypeptide(L)'
;MNIQSQLEELRKKKEEIVKDLKACITYTPNQEDDLLCLMEQYLKAEKEKRPRLLNQIRRCMDGEAYENPFEVYYCYSQDDISRLDQILNKFIDYIAVCRQEPFKTRQIVLKTVNELNNINSSCREHMIDTYRREKLIAFLEEAGRTVKCDGVKNIINEHRTW
;
A
#
# COMPACT_ATOMS: atom_id res chain seq x y z
N MET A 1 -8.91 -19.55 21.42
CA MET A 1 -9.21 -19.44 19.97
C MET A 1 -8.45 -20.52 19.22
N ASN A 2 -9.06 -21.14 18.21
CA ASN A 2 -8.35 -22.05 17.29
C ASN A 2 -7.49 -21.19 16.34
N ILE A 3 -6.35 -21.70 15.88
CA ILE A 3 -5.45 -20.98 14.96
C ILE A 3 -6.21 -20.46 13.74
N GLN A 4 -7.21 -21.21 13.26
CA GLN A 4 -7.98 -20.83 12.08
C GLN A 4 -8.74 -19.51 12.31
N SER A 5 -9.33 -19.33 13.48
CA SER A 5 -9.98 -18.06 13.84
C SER A 5 -8.98 -16.90 13.96
N GLN A 6 -7.75 -17.17 14.42
CA GLN A 6 -6.70 -16.13 14.49
C GLN A 6 -6.23 -15.73 13.09
N LEU A 7 -6.08 -16.69 12.18
CA LEU A 7 -5.71 -16.43 10.79
C LEU A 7 -6.81 -15.63 10.05
N GLU A 8 -8.08 -15.91 10.30
CA GLU A 8 -9.19 -15.11 9.74
C GLU A 8 -9.20 -13.67 10.28
N GLU A 9 -8.93 -13.47 11.57
CA GLU A 9 -8.77 -12.11 12.11
C GLU A 9 -7.57 -11.36 11.51
N LEU A 10 -6.46 -12.07 11.24
CA LEU A 10 -5.32 -11.48 10.52
C LEU A 10 -5.70 -11.08 9.09
N ARG A 11 -6.48 -11.90 8.38
CA ARG A 11 -6.97 -11.57 7.03
C ARG A 11 -7.82 -10.31 7.02
N LYS A 12 -8.71 -10.13 8.01
CA LYS A 12 -9.48 -8.88 8.16
C LYS A 12 -8.60 -7.66 8.38
N LYS A 13 -7.61 -7.75 9.27
CA LYS A 13 -6.64 -6.66 9.53
C LYS A 13 -5.84 -6.30 8.28
N LYS A 14 -5.43 -7.31 7.52
CA LYS A 14 -4.79 -7.12 6.22
C LYS A 14 -5.71 -6.39 5.24
N GLU A 15 -7.00 -6.74 5.19
CA GLU A 15 -7.97 -6.06 4.33
C GLU A 15 -8.18 -4.60 4.73
N GLU A 16 -8.16 -4.28 6.03
CA GLU A 16 -8.20 -2.90 6.51
C GLU A 16 -6.99 -2.08 6.01
N ILE A 17 -5.78 -2.64 6.08
CA ILE A 17 -4.56 -1.98 5.57
C ILE A 17 -4.66 -1.73 4.06
N VAL A 18 -5.11 -2.72 3.30
CA VAL A 18 -5.27 -2.60 1.84
C VAL A 18 -6.37 -1.59 1.48
N LYS A 19 -7.47 -1.58 2.23
CA LYS A 19 -8.58 -0.63 2.01
C LYS A 19 -8.12 0.81 2.26
N ASP A 20 -7.36 1.04 3.31
CA ASP A 20 -6.78 2.33 3.64
C ASP A 20 -5.85 2.84 2.53
N LEU A 21 -4.95 2.00 2.02
CA LEU A 21 -4.10 2.33 0.87
C LEU A 21 -4.92 2.70 -0.37
N LYS A 22 -5.98 1.94 -0.66
CA LYS A 22 -6.86 2.24 -1.81
C LYS A 22 -7.54 3.58 -1.66
N ALA A 23 -8.00 3.93 -0.45
CA ALA A 23 -8.68 5.19 -0.18
C ALA A 23 -7.79 6.40 -0.53
N CYS A 24 -6.48 6.32 -0.28
CA CYS A 24 -5.53 7.40 -0.57
C CYS A 24 -5.31 7.71 -2.04
N ILE A 25 -5.62 6.77 -2.94
CA ILE A 25 -5.50 6.98 -4.39
C ILE A 25 -6.86 6.82 -5.11
N THR A 26 -7.95 6.79 -4.33
CA THR A 26 -9.30 6.75 -4.90
C THR A 26 -9.68 8.16 -5.30
N TYR A 27 -9.78 8.37 -6.60
CA TYR A 27 -10.21 9.62 -7.19
C TYR A 27 -11.72 9.76 -7.11
N THR A 28 -12.16 10.94 -6.66
CA THR A 28 -13.56 11.38 -6.73
C THR A 28 -13.58 12.68 -7.53
N PRO A 29 -14.26 12.73 -8.69
CA PRO A 29 -14.28 13.93 -9.52
C PRO A 29 -14.84 15.15 -8.79
N ASN A 30 -14.12 16.26 -8.88
CA ASN A 30 -14.57 17.59 -8.49
C ASN A 30 -14.13 18.56 -9.58
N GLN A 31 -15.08 18.98 -10.41
CA GLN A 31 -14.81 19.76 -11.62
C GLN A 31 -13.98 21.03 -11.36
N GLU A 32 -14.19 21.72 -10.24
CA GLU A 32 -13.44 22.95 -9.92
C GLU A 32 -11.97 22.63 -9.58
N ASP A 33 -11.74 21.69 -8.66
CA ASP A 33 -10.40 21.25 -8.26
C ASP A 33 -9.65 20.60 -9.43
N ASP A 34 -10.36 19.80 -10.22
CA ASP A 34 -9.83 19.10 -11.39
C ASP A 34 -9.40 20.07 -12.48
N LEU A 35 -10.21 21.10 -12.76
CA LEU A 35 -9.86 22.15 -13.70
C LEU A 35 -8.62 22.92 -13.26
N LEU A 36 -8.54 23.29 -11.98
CA LEU A 36 -7.35 23.97 -11.43
C LEU A 36 -6.09 23.10 -11.58
N CYS A 37 -6.19 21.81 -11.28
CA CYS A 37 -5.10 20.85 -11.40
C CYS A 37 -4.64 20.68 -12.87
N LEU A 38 -5.58 20.54 -13.80
CA LEU A 38 -5.28 20.43 -15.24
C LEU A 38 -4.61 21.70 -15.79
N MET A 39 -5.07 22.88 -15.36
CA MET A 39 -4.48 24.16 -15.74
C MET A 39 -3.05 24.29 -15.21
N GLU A 40 -2.80 23.92 -13.94
CA GLU A 40 -1.46 23.91 -13.37
C GLU A 40 -0.52 23.00 -14.17
N GLN A 41 -0.97 21.79 -14.50
CA GLN A 41 -0.21 20.85 -15.34
C GLN A 41 0.08 21.43 -16.73
N TYR A 42 -0.90 22.07 -17.37
CA TYR A 42 -0.72 22.71 -18.68
C TYR A 42 0.36 23.80 -18.64
N LEU A 43 0.37 24.63 -17.60
CA LEU A 43 1.36 25.69 -17.42
C LEU A 43 2.78 25.13 -17.27
N LYS A 44 2.93 24.00 -16.57
CA LYS A 44 4.22 23.34 -16.32
C LYS A 44 4.66 22.40 -17.46
N ALA A 45 3.75 22.01 -18.35
CA ALA A 45 4.00 21.02 -19.39
C ALA A 45 4.85 21.55 -20.55
N GLU A 46 5.68 20.65 -21.09
CA GLU A 46 6.36 20.79 -22.38
C GLU A 46 5.33 20.94 -23.52
N LYS A 47 5.73 21.58 -24.63
CA LYS A 47 4.83 21.97 -25.72
C LYS A 47 4.10 20.78 -26.34
N GLU A 48 4.73 19.62 -26.35
CA GLU A 48 4.25 18.37 -26.94
C GLU A 48 3.11 17.75 -26.13
N LYS A 49 3.08 17.99 -24.81
CA LYS A 49 2.03 17.47 -23.90
C LYS A 49 0.81 18.39 -23.81
N ARG A 50 0.98 19.67 -24.14
CA ARG A 50 -0.06 20.71 -24.05
C ARG A 50 -1.35 20.40 -24.85
N PRO A 51 -1.31 19.87 -26.08
CA PRO A 51 -2.54 19.53 -26.82
C PRO A 51 -3.42 18.51 -26.10
N ARG A 52 -2.81 17.48 -25.48
CA ARG A 52 -3.55 16.49 -24.67
C ARG A 52 -4.21 17.17 -23.46
N LEU A 53 -3.47 18.01 -22.74
CA LEU A 53 -3.99 18.72 -21.57
C LEU A 53 -5.11 19.70 -21.93
N LEU A 54 -5.03 20.41 -23.06
CA LEU A 54 -6.12 21.26 -23.54
C LEU A 54 -7.39 20.46 -23.83
N ASN A 55 -7.26 19.26 -24.39
CA ASN A 55 -8.40 18.38 -24.59
C ASN A 55 -9.04 17.96 -23.25
N GLN A 56 -8.23 17.60 -22.25
CA GLN A 56 -8.73 17.26 -20.91
C GLN A 56 -9.41 18.47 -20.23
N ILE A 57 -8.83 19.68 -20.32
CA ILE A 57 -9.41 20.91 -19.80
C ILE A 57 -10.79 21.16 -20.43
N ARG A 58 -10.91 21.05 -21.76
CA ARG A 58 -12.20 21.21 -22.45
C ARG A 58 -13.23 20.19 -21.97
N ARG A 59 -12.86 18.90 -21.93
CA ARG A 59 -13.74 17.82 -21.44
C ARG A 59 -14.20 18.08 -20.01
N CYS A 60 -13.30 18.54 -19.14
CA CYS A 60 -13.62 18.93 -17.77
C CYS A 60 -14.63 20.09 -17.74
N MET A 61 -14.42 21.16 -18.52
CA MET A 61 -15.36 22.29 -18.59
C MET A 61 -16.74 21.89 -19.15
N ASP A 62 -16.78 20.99 -20.12
CA ASP A 62 -18.01 20.51 -20.78
C ASP A 62 -18.76 19.46 -19.94
N GLY A 63 -18.21 19.02 -18.79
CA GLY A 63 -18.79 17.96 -17.95
C GLY A 63 -18.71 16.57 -18.58
N GLU A 64 -17.86 16.39 -19.58
CA GLU A 64 -17.57 15.09 -20.18
C GLU A 64 -16.68 14.25 -19.25
N ALA A 65 -16.52 12.96 -19.51
CA ALA A 65 -15.52 12.15 -18.81
C ALA A 65 -14.11 12.69 -19.09
N TYR A 66 -13.19 12.66 -18.13
CA TYR A 66 -11.77 13.02 -18.30
C TYR A 66 -10.89 12.14 -17.41
N GLU A 67 -9.58 12.18 -17.65
CA GLU A 67 -8.60 11.44 -16.85
C GLU A 67 -8.44 12.08 -15.46
N ASN A 68 -8.14 11.26 -14.43
CA ASN A 68 -7.84 11.76 -13.09
C ASN A 68 -6.61 12.69 -13.14
N PRO A 69 -6.76 14.00 -12.91
CA PRO A 69 -5.64 14.91 -13.01
C PRO A 69 -4.66 14.74 -11.85
N PHE A 70 -5.07 14.14 -10.73
CA PHE A 70 -4.22 13.91 -9.57
C PHE A 70 -3.34 12.66 -9.68
N GLU A 71 -3.55 11.81 -10.69
CA GLU A 71 -2.82 10.55 -10.84
C GLU A 71 -1.29 10.75 -10.89
N VAL A 72 -0.85 11.85 -11.51
CA VAL A 72 0.58 12.21 -11.61
C VAL A 72 1.24 12.52 -10.26
N TYR A 73 0.45 12.81 -9.22
CA TYR A 73 0.93 13.11 -7.88
C TYR A 73 0.92 11.90 -6.95
N TYR A 74 0.26 10.80 -7.33
CA TYR A 74 0.28 9.59 -6.53
C TYR A 74 1.68 8.98 -6.54
N CYS A 75 2.12 8.56 -5.36
CA CYS A 75 3.44 7.95 -5.18
C CYS A 75 3.42 6.43 -5.34
N TYR A 76 2.24 5.84 -5.50
CA TYR A 76 2.02 4.42 -5.76
C TYR A 76 0.72 4.22 -6.54
N SER A 77 0.64 3.09 -7.24
CA SER A 77 -0.48 2.70 -8.10
C SER A 77 -1.33 1.59 -7.47
N GLN A 78 -2.46 1.25 -8.12
CA GLN A 78 -3.25 0.07 -7.74
C GLN A 78 -2.46 -1.24 -7.88
N ASP A 79 -1.51 -1.31 -8.81
CA ASP A 79 -0.63 -2.47 -8.98
C ASP A 79 0.32 -2.63 -7.79
N ASP A 80 0.85 -1.52 -7.28
CA ASP A 80 1.69 -1.54 -6.09
C ASP A 80 0.88 -1.99 -4.86
N ILE A 81 -0.36 -1.49 -4.69
CA ILE A 81 -1.24 -1.96 -3.61
C ILE A 81 -1.50 -3.47 -3.75
N SER A 82 -1.71 -3.95 -4.97
CA SER A 82 -1.94 -5.37 -5.24
C SER A 82 -0.71 -6.24 -4.91
N ARG A 83 0.49 -5.73 -5.18
CA ARG A 83 1.75 -6.39 -4.79
C ARG A 83 1.91 -6.44 -3.28
N LEU A 84 1.60 -5.35 -2.56
CA LEU A 84 1.60 -5.33 -1.09
C LEU A 84 0.60 -6.35 -0.53
N ASP A 85 -0.63 -6.38 -1.06
CA ASP A 85 -1.65 -7.35 -0.66
C ASP A 85 -1.15 -8.80 -0.84
N GLN A 86 -0.50 -9.09 -1.97
CA GLN A 86 0.10 -10.41 -2.22
C GLN A 86 1.24 -10.75 -1.24
N ILE A 87 2.09 -9.79 -0.86
CA ILE A 87 3.14 -9.99 0.16
C ILE A 87 2.50 -10.39 1.49
N LEU A 88 1.47 -9.67 1.92
CA LEU A 88 0.80 -9.95 3.20
C LEU A 88 0.01 -11.27 3.16
N ASN A 89 -0.64 -11.61 2.05
CA ASN A 89 -1.30 -12.91 1.89
C ASN A 89 -0.30 -14.06 1.96
N LYS A 90 0.82 -13.97 1.24
CA LYS A 90 1.91 -14.97 1.31
C LYS A 90 2.45 -15.11 2.72
N PHE A 91 2.61 -14.00 3.45
CA PHE A 91 3.03 -14.04 4.84
C PHE A 91 2.06 -14.83 5.73
N ILE A 92 0.76 -14.59 5.61
CA ILE A 92 -0.28 -15.34 6.36
C ILE A 92 -0.23 -16.84 6.02
N ASP A 93 -0.14 -17.17 4.73
CA ASP A 93 -0.10 -18.56 4.28
C ASP A 93 1.16 -19.29 4.79
N TYR A 94 2.32 -18.63 4.76
CA TYR A 94 3.56 -19.21 5.26
C TYR A 94 3.61 -19.32 6.78
N ILE A 95 3.08 -18.34 7.52
CA ILE A 95 3.10 -18.42 8.98
C ILE A 95 2.15 -19.51 9.47
N ALA A 96 1.02 -19.76 8.79
CA ALA A 96 0.06 -20.81 9.13
C ALA A 96 0.69 -22.22 9.25
N VAL A 97 1.75 -22.49 8.49
CA VAL A 97 2.46 -23.78 8.49
C VAL A 97 3.63 -23.87 9.48
N CYS A 98 4.03 -22.77 10.13
CA CYS A 98 5.23 -22.69 10.98
C CYS A 98 4.97 -22.95 12.47
N ARG A 99 3.95 -23.75 12.81
CA ARG A 99 3.54 -23.96 14.21
C ARG A 99 4.71 -24.44 15.07
N GLN A 100 5.06 -23.66 16.10
CA GLN A 100 6.16 -23.97 17.03
C GLN A 100 7.53 -24.11 16.37
N GLU A 101 7.74 -23.45 15.22
CA GLU A 101 9.05 -23.36 14.57
C GLU A 101 9.55 -21.90 14.55
N PRO A 102 10.12 -21.40 15.66
CA PRO A 102 10.55 -20.01 15.77
C PRO A 102 11.57 -19.59 14.71
N PHE A 103 12.47 -20.51 14.33
CA PHE A 103 13.48 -20.24 13.31
C PHE A 103 12.87 -20.00 11.93
N LYS A 104 11.91 -20.85 11.49
CA LYS A 104 11.21 -20.65 10.22
C LYS A 104 10.33 -19.40 10.26
N THR A 105 9.66 -19.15 11.38
CA THR A 105 8.87 -17.93 11.57
C THR A 105 9.74 -16.68 11.42
N ARG A 106 10.93 -16.65 12.03
CA ARG A 106 11.89 -15.55 11.89
C ARG A 106 12.32 -15.33 10.45
N GLN A 107 12.60 -16.41 9.70
CA GLN A 107 12.95 -16.30 8.27
C GLN A 107 11.82 -15.72 7.43
N ILE A 108 10.57 -16.14 7.68
CA ILE A 108 9.38 -15.61 6.99
C ILE A 108 9.17 -14.13 7.31
N VAL A 109 9.28 -13.74 8.58
CA VAL A 109 9.19 -12.33 8.99
C VAL A 109 10.25 -11.51 8.28
N LEU A 110 11.52 -11.95 8.30
CA LEU A 110 12.61 -11.24 7.65
C LEU A 110 12.39 -11.09 6.14
N LYS A 111 11.97 -12.16 5.47
CA LYS A 111 11.63 -12.14 4.05
C LYS A 111 10.53 -11.12 3.76
N THR A 112 9.47 -11.12 4.58
CA THR A 112 8.33 -10.21 4.43
C THR A 112 8.75 -8.76 4.64
N VAL A 113 9.58 -8.49 5.66
CA VAL A 113 10.11 -7.13 5.92
C VAL A 113 10.94 -6.63 4.73
N ASN A 114 11.78 -7.49 4.13
CA ASN A 114 12.54 -7.14 2.94
C ASN A 114 11.65 -6.85 1.72
N GLU A 115 10.61 -7.66 1.50
CA GLU A 115 9.63 -7.42 0.43
C GLU A 115 8.88 -6.09 0.65
N LEU A 116 8.53 -5.76 1.91
CA LEU A 116 7.92 -4.47 2.28
C LEU A 116 8.87 -3.29 2.11
N ASN A 117 10.15 -3.44 2.46
CA ASN A 117 11.18 -2.42 2.20
C ASN A 117 11.29 -2.11 0.70
N ASN A 118 11.35 -3.16 -0.12
CA ASN A 118 11.49 -3.02 -1.57
C ASN A 118 10.30 -2.28 -2.18
N ILE A 119 9.07 -2.66 -1.82
CA ILE A 119 7.89 -2.00 -2.38
C ILE A 119 7.73 -0.57 -1.87
N ASN A 120 8.05 -0.29 -0.60
CA ASN A 120 7.99 1.09 -0.12
C ASN A 120 9.02 1.97 -0.82
N SER A 121 10.24 1.45 -1.02
CA SER A 121 11.30 2.17 -1.74
C SER A 121 10.90 2.45 -3.20
N SER A 122 10.30 1.49 -3.91
CA SER A 122 9.79 1.75 -5.27
C SER A 122 8.66 2.78 -5.32
N CYS A 123 7.95 2.96 -4.20
CA CYS A 123 6.89 3.95 -4.02
C CYS A 123 7.39 5.25 -3.37
N ARG A 124 8.68 5.57 -3.51
CA ARG A 124 9.32 6.79 -2.96
C ARG A 124 9.08 6.98 -1.46
N GLU A 125 9.00 5.88 -0.72
CA GLU A 125 8.80 5.86 0.73
C GLU A 125 7.42 6.37 1.21
N HIS A 126 6.47 6.59 0.30
CA HIS A 126 5.14 7.12 0.62
C HIS A 126 4.06 6.06 0.79
N MET A 127 4.33 4.80 0.46
CA MET A 127 3.34 3.73 0.62
C MET A 127 3.15 3.35 2.09
N ILE A 128 4.24 3.28 2.86
CA ILE A 128 4.23 2.96 4.28
C ILE A 128 4.62 4.22 5.06
N ASP A 129 3.61 5.02 5.42
CA ASP A 129 3.77 6.16 6.31
C ASP A 129 3.78 5.73 7.80
N THR A 130 3.94 6.70 8.71
CA THR A 130 3.95 6.46 10.15
C THR A 130 2.71 5.70 10.65
N TYR A 131 1.53 5.98 10.11
CA TYR A 131 0.30 5.31 10.53
C TYR A 131 0.29 3.85 10.08
N ARG A 132 0.61 3.60 8.80
CA ARG A 132 0.65 2.25 8.22
C ARG A 132 1.77 1.41 8.80
N ARG A 133 2.91 2.02 9.14
CA ARG A 133 4.01 1.37 9.85
C ARG A 133 3.52 0.71 11.14
N GLU A 134 2.80 1.44 11.98
CA GLU A 134 2.29 0.90 13.25
C GLU A 134 1.30 -0.24 13.01
N LYS A 135 0.42 -0.11 12.01
CA LYS A 135 -0.53 -1.16 11.62
C LYS A 135 0.19 -2.42 11.14
N LEU A 136 1.21 -2.29 10.31
CA LEU A 136 2.01 -3.41 9.79
C LEU A 136 2.80 -4.10 10.91
N ILE A 137 3.44 -3.34 11.80
CA ILE A 137 4.17 -3.91 12.95
C ILE A 137 3.20 -4.72 13.83
N ALA A 138 2.04 -4.14 14.17
CA ALA A 138 1.03 -4.81 14.99
C ALA A 138 0.52 -6.10 14.31
N PHE A 139 0.25 -6.03 13.00
CA PHE A 139 -0.18 -7.17 12.19
C PHE A 139 0.86 -8.31 12.19
N LEU A 140 2.13 -8.01 11.89
CA LEU A 140 3.20 -9.01 11.85
C LEU A 140 3.49 -9.61 13.23
N GLU A 141 3.48 -8.78 14.28
CA GLU A 141 3.69 -9.22 15.67
C GLU A 141 2.57 -10.16 16.16
N GLU A 142 1.32 -9.86 15.83
CA GLU A 142 0.18 -10.71 16.17
C GLU A 142 0.20 -12.05 15.42
N ALA A 143 0.63 -12.05 14.16
CA ALA A 143 0.83 -13.26 13.40
C ALA A 143 1.92 -14.15 14.02
N GLY A 144 3.03 -13.54 14.48
CA GLY A 144 4.07 -14.23 15.26
C GLY A 144 3.52 -14.90 16.53
N ARG A 145 2.72 -14.16 17.32
CA ARG A 145 2.08 -14.67 18.54
C ARG A 145 1.13 -15.83 18.26
N THR A 146 0.43 -15.80 17.13
CA THR A 146 -0.48 -16.89 16.70
C THR A 146 0.23 -18.24 16.55
N VAL A 147 1.52 -18.23 16.19
CA VAL A 147 2.35 -19.43 16.05
C VAL A 147 3.32 -19.67 17.20
N LYS A 148 3.14 -18.94 18.32
CA LYS A 148 4.01 -18.97 19.51
C LYS A 148 5.46 -18.58 19.23
N CYS A 149 5.67 -17.61 18.33
CA CYS A 149 6.97 -17.01 18.10
C CYS A 149 7.02 -15.61 18.74
N ASP A 150 7.81 -15.48 19.80
CA ASP A 150 8.09 -14.19 20.45
C ASP A 150 9.21 -13.43 19.72
N GLY A 151 9.37 -12.15 20.02
CA GLY A 151 10.47 -11.33 19.50
C GLY A 151 10.32 -10.88 18.03
N VAL A 152 9.19 -11.16 17.38
CA VAL A 152 8.91 -10.72 16.00
C VAL A 152 9.04 -9.21 15.84
N LYS A 153 8.57 -8.43 16.81
CA LYS A 153 8.70 -6.96 16.81
C LYS A 153 10.16 -6.50 16.72
N ASN A 154 11.07 -7.17 17.43
CA ASN A 154 12.50 -6.81 17.41
C ASN A 154 13.11 -7.07 16.03
N ILE A 155 12.79 -8.23 15.42
CA ILE A 155 13.25 -8.56 14.07
C ILE A 155 12.79 -7.49 13.07
N ILE A 156 11.53 -7.06 13.16
CA ILE A 156 10.98 -6.00 12.30
C ILE A 156 11.72 -4.67 12.54
N ASN A 157 11.89 -4.25 13.80
CA ASN A 157 12.60 -3.02 14.16
C ASN A 157 14.05 -2.99 13.65
N GLU A 158 14.74 -4.14 13.67
CA GLU A 158 16.13 -4.25 13.22
C GLU A 158 16.30 -4.14 11.70
N HIS A 159 15.28 -4.50 10.91
CA HIS A 159 15.45 -4.69 9.46
C HIS A 159 14.56 -3.80 8.60
N ARG A 160 13.50 -3.18 9.15
CA ARG A 160 12.66 -2.28 8.35
C ARG A 160 13.42 -1.01 7.98
N THR A 161 13.11 -0.46 6.82
CA THR A 161 13.56 0.87 6.39
C THR A 161 12.40 1.86 6.22
N TRP A 162 11.18 1.42 6.52
CA TRP A 162 9.92 2.17 6.44
C TRP A 162 9.36 2.52 7.81
#